data_AF-A0A074RVU5-F1
#
_entry.id   AF-A0A074RVU5-F1
#
_cell.length_a   1.000
_cell.length_b   1.000
_cell.length_c   1.000
_cell.angle_alpha   90.00
_cell.angle_beta   90.00
_cell.angle_gamma   90.00
#
_symmetry.space_group_name_H-M   'P 1'
#
loop_
_entity.id
_entity.type
_entity.pdbx_description
1 polymer ?
#
loop_
_entity_poly.entity_id
_entity_poly.type
_entity_poly.pdbx_seq_one_letter_code
_entity_poly.pdbx_strand_id
1 'polypeptide(L)'
;IYRLNIVGTYPSSNLPLGTFIASLATMRLRQYSISSSPLWNPSHVSLTIVVVAQGQFLGVASNYLANWHKGDRIQVSVRHSSKAFHPPTDPSVPMTMFAAGAGMAPFRGFMQERAIQKKAGREVAKSVLFFGCRNPGENYLYVDELMEW
;
A
#
# COMPACT_ATOMS: atom_id res chain seq x y z
N ILE A 1 -20.34 12.65 9.05
CA ILE A 1 -20.03 13.97 9.67
C ILE A 1 -18.98 13.73 10.75
N TYR A 2 -17.80 14.35 10.66
CA TYR A 2 -16.76 14.21 11.69
C TYR A 2 -17.26 14.80 13.02
N ARG A 3 -16.96 14.18 14.16
CA ARG A 3 -17.40 14.71 15.48
C ARG A 3 -16.86 16.12 15.75
N LEU A 4 -15.68 16.45 15.19
CA LEU A 4 -15.13 17.80 15.23
C LEU A 4 -16.01 18.82 14.48
N ASN A 5 -16.60 18.42 13.35
CA ASN A 5 -17.49 19.30 12.60
C ASN A 5 -18.77 19.62 13.39
N ILE A 6 -19.26 18.68 14.22
CA ILE A 6 -20.45 18.88 15.05
C ILE A 6 -20.20 19.97 16.10
N VAL A 7 -19.05 19.96 16.78
CA VAL A 7 -18.68 21.02 17.74
C VAL A 7 -18.53 22.37 17.03
N GLY A 8 -17.94 22.39 15.83
CA GLY A 8 -17.86 23.60 15.01
C GLY A 8 -19.22 24.15 14.56
N THR A 9 -20.20 23.27 14.32
CA THR A 9 -21.57 23.64 13.95
C THR A 9 -22.41 24.13 15.14
N TYR A 10 -22.10 23.68 16.36
CA TYR A 10 -22.79 24.07 17.59
C TYR A 10 -21.83 24.69 18.62
N PRO A 11 -21.31 25.91 18.36
CA PRO A 11 -20.30 26.55 19.20
C PRO A 11 -20.80 26.93 20.61
N SER A 12 -22.12 26.94 20.84
CA SER A 12 -22.72 27.14 22.18
C SER A 12 -22.65 25.90 23.07
N SER A 13 -22.21 24.74 22.54
CA SER A 13 -21.99 23.54 23.35
C SER A 13 -20.75 23.71 24.22
N ASN A 14 -20.94 23.88 25.53
CA ASN A 14 -19.85 23.99 26.51
C ASN A 14 -19.25 22.60 26.82
N LEU A 15 -18.81 21.87 25.78
CA LEU A 15 -18.27 20.52 25.90
C LEU A 15 -16.81 20.58 26.39
N PRO A 16 -16.48 20.08 27.60
CA PRO A 16 -15.10 20.08 28.06
C PRO A 16 -14.21 19.23 27.15
N LEU A 17 -12.98 19.69 26.91
CA LEU A 17 -12.01 19.00 26.05
C LEU A 17 -11.80 17.53 26.46
N GLY A 18 -11.72 17.25 27.75
CA GLY A 18 -11.56 15.90 28.28
C GLY A 18 -12.72 14.97 27.89
N THR A 19 -13.95 15.44 27.99
CA THR A 19 -15.16 14.70 27.58
C THR A 19 -15.17 14.46 26.07
N PHE A 20 -14.76 15.46 25.29
CA PHE A 20 -14.63 15.30 23.84
C PHE A 20 -13.62 14.21 23.48
N ILE A 21 -12.39 14.29 24.00
CA ILE A 21 -11.32 13.31 23.75
C ILE A 21 -11.76 11.91 24.20
N ALA A 22 -12.32 11.78 25.40
CA ALA A 22 -12.80 10.51 25.94
C ALA A 22 -13.92 9.89 25.10
N SER A 23 -14.68 10.70 24.37
CA SER A 23 -15.70 10.19 23.46
C SER A 23 -15.10 9.58 22.18
N LEU A 24 -13.92 10.04 21.73
CA LEU A 24 -13.36 9.67 20.44
C LEU A 24 -13.01 8.18 20.37
N ALA A 25 -13.25 7.58 19.21
CA ALA A 25 -12.76 6.24 18.94
C ALA A 25 -11.23 6.25 18.79
N THR A 26 -10.57 5.21 19.32
CA THR A 26 -9.13 5.01 19.15
C THR A 26 -8.75 4.99 17.67
N MET A 27 -7.59 5.57 17.35
CA MET A 27 -7.06 5.57 15.99
C MET A 27 -6.81 4.13 15.51
N ARG A 28 -7.43 3.77 14.38
CA ARG A 28 -7.23 2.45 13.76
C ARG A 28 -5.95 2.45 12.91
N LEU A 29 -5.18 1.37 13.02
CA LEU A 29 -4.08 1.08 12.11
C LEU A 29 -4.59 0.93 10.66
N ARG A 30 -3.79 1.41 9.71
CA ARG A 30 -4.05 1.20 8.27
C ARG A 30 -3.08 0.14 7.76
N GLN A 31 -3.63 -0.82 7.02
CA GLN A 31 -2.88 -1.90 6.41
C GLN A 31 -2.61 -1.54 4.94
N TYR A 32 -1.37 -1.78 4.51
CA TYR A 32 -0.93 -1.61 3.13
C TYR A 32 -0.22 -2.89 2.71
N SER A 33 -0.46 -3.32 1.47
CA SER A 33 0.29 -4.42 0.89
C SER A 33 1.71 -3.95 0.60
N ILE A 34 2.70 -4.74 1.03
CA ILE A 34 4.10 -4.53 0.68
C ILE A 34 4.26 -4.71 -0.83
N SER A 35 5.02 -3.81 -1.46
CA SER A 35 5.26 -3.83 -2.91
C SER A 35 6.68 -4.20 -3.33
N SER A 36 7.48 -4.72 -2.41
CA SER A 36 8.84 -5.20 -2.63
C SER A 36 9.01 -6.66 -2.21
N SER A 37 9.93 -7.36 -2.86
CA SER A 37 10.42 -8.66 -2.41
C SER A 37 11.52 -8.47 -1.35
N PRO A 38 11.57 -9.30 -0.29
CA PRO A 38 12.70 -9.32 0.64
C PRO A 38 14.00 -9.82 0.00
N LEU A 39 13.96 -10.52 -1.16
CA LEU A 39 15.17 -10.89 -1.91
C LEU A 39 15.88 -9.67 -2.50
N TRP A 40 15.14 -8.60 -2.80
CA TRP A 40 15.74 -7.36 -3.27
C TRP A 40 16.54 -6.68 -2.15
N ASN A 41 15.93 -6.54 -0.97
CA ASN A 41 16.58 -6.00 0.21
C ASN A 41 15.79 -6.39 1.48
N PRO A 42 16.36 -7.19 2.40
CA PRO A 42 15.66 -7.65 3.59
C PRO A 42 15.44 -6.55 4.65
N SER A 43 16.14 -5.43 4.53
CA SER A 43 16.05 -4.29 5.45
C SER A 43 15.16 -3.15 4.94
N HIS A 44 14.60 -3.28 3.74
CA HIS A 44 13.80 -2.24 3.09
C HIS A 44 12.45 -2.77 2.63
N VAL A 45 11.42 -1.94 2.77
CA VAL A 45 10.05 -2.24 2.35
C VAL A 45 9.55 -1.07 1.51
N SER A 46 8.94 -1.35 0.36
CA SER A 46 8.18 -0.36 -0.40
C SER A 46 6.67 -0.55 -0.21
N LEU A 47 5.93 0.55 -0.30
CA LEU A 47 4.46 0.56 -0.29
C LEU A 47 3.96 1.30 -1.53
N THR A 48 2.80 0.89 -2.04
CA THR A 48 2.06 1.62 -3.08
C THR A 48 0.77 2.13 -2.46
N ILE A 49 0.63 3.45 -2.34
CA ILE A 49 -0.44 4.07 -1.56
C ILE A 49 -1.24 5.02 -2.45
N VAL A 50 -2.56 4.86 -2.46
CA VAL A 50 -3.46 5.86 -3.04
C VAL A 50 -3.69 6.97 -2.02
N VAL A 51 -3.36 8.21 -2.40
CA VAL A 51 -3.70 9.38 -1.60
C VAL A 51 -5.19 9.63 -1.71
N VAL A 52 -5.88 9.66 -0.57
CA VAL A 52 -7.33 9.82 -0.52
C VAL A 52 -7.66 11.26 -0.20
N ALA A 53 -8.21 11.97 -1.17
CA ALA A 53 -8.74 13.33 -1.02
C ALA A 53 -10.10 13.43 -1.74
N GLN A 54 -11.13 13.88 -1.02
CA GLN A 54 -12.49 14.05 -1.56
C GLN A 54 -13.06 15.38 -1.05
N GLY A 55 -12.95 16.43 -1.86
CA GLY A 55 -13.26 17.79 -1.42
C GLY A 55 -12.38 18.18 -0.24
N GLN A 56 -12.99 18.58 0.88
CA GLN A 56 -12.27 18.89 2.12
C GLN A 56 -11.87 17.65 2.94
N PHE A 57 -12.32 16.46 2.56
CA PHE A 57 -11.96 15.24 3.28
C PHE A 57 -10.59 14.72 2.84
N LEU A 58 -9.69 14.57 3.81
CA LEU A 58 -8.38 13.96 3.63
C LEU A 58 -8.29 12.65 4.42
N GLY A 59 -7.90 11.57 3.74
CA GLY A 59 -7.60 10.30 4.37
C GLY A 59 -6.39 10.43 5.28
N VAL A 60 -6.58 10.19 6.59
CA VAL A 60 -5.56 10.42 7.63
C VAL A 60 -4.22 9.75 7.31
N ALA A 61 -4.20 8.43 7.12
CA ALA A 61 -2.94 7.69 6.94
C ALA A 61 -2.29 7.94 5.58
N SER A 62 -3.06 8.04 4.50
CA SER A 62 -2.50 8.24 3.16
C SER A 62 -1.94 9.64 2.96
N ASN A 63 -2.58 10.68 3.51
CA ASN A 63 -2.03 12.03 3.48
C ASN A 63 -0.87 12.21 4.47
N TYR A 64 -0.91 11.53 5.63
CA TYR A 64 0.25 11.49 6.54
C TYR A 64 1.48 10.92 5.82
N LEU A 65 1.33 9.80 5.13
CA LEU A 65 2.41 9.17 4.36
C LEU A 65 2.82 9.97 3.12
N ALA A 66 1.90 10.69 2.48
CA ALA A 66 2.21 11.53 1.32
C ALA A 66 3.07 12.76 1.68
N ASN A 67 3.01 13.22 2.94
CA ASN A 67 3.81 14.34 3.45
C ASN A 67 5.06 13.87 4.22
N TRP A 68 5.42 12.60 4.09
CA TRP A 68 6.56 12.01 4.79
C TRP A 68 7.85 12.21 3.99
N HIS A 69 8.93 12.59 4.67
CA HIS A 69 10.21 12.92 4.04
C HIS A 69 11.32 11.94 4.44
N LYS A 70 12.39 11.90 3.65
CA LYS A 70 13.58 11.10 3.97
C LYS A 70 14.15 11.52 5.32
N GLY A 71 14.30 10.56 6.22
CA GLY A 71 14.85 10.76 7.57
C GLY A 71 13.78 10.80 8.66
N ASP A 72 12.52 11.03 8.29
CA ASP A 72 11.41 10.93 9.22
C ASP A 72 11.26 9.49 9.74
N ARG A 73 10.66 9.34 10.93
CA ARG A 73 10.41 8.04 11.56
C ARG A 73 8.92 7.77 11.62
N ILE A 74 8.55 6.51 11.42
CA ILE A 74 7.18 6.04 11.51
C ILE A 74 7.10 4.75 12.33
N GLN A 75 6.03 4.62 13.11
CA GLN A 75 5.71 3.38 13.82
C GLN A 75 4.94 2.45 12.89
N VAL A 76 5.53 1.30 12.55
CA VAL A 76 4.94 0.29 11.67
C VAL A 76 5.23 -1.10 12.21
N SER A 77 4.38 -2.06 11.85
CA SER A 77 4.57 -3.47 12.15
C SER A 77 4.19 -4.29 10.92
N VAL A 78 4.98 -5.32 10.60
CA VAL A 78 4.64 -6.25 9.52
C VAL A 78 3.55 -7.20 10.02
N ARG A 79 2.48 -7.32 9.24
CA ARG A 79 1.43 -8.31 9.45
C ARG A 79 1.51 -9.36 8.35
N HIS A 80 1.60 -10.62 8.74
CA HIS A 80 1.60 -11.73 7.78
C HIS A 80 0.30 -11.74 6.97
N SER A 81 0.43 -11.89 5.66
CA SER A 81 -0.69 -12.19 4.77
C SER A 81 -1.11 -13.65 4.88
N SER A 82 -2.27 -13.98 4.30
CA SER A 82 -2.66 -15.38 4.10
C SER A 82 -1.61 -16.10 3.25
N LYS A 83 -1.26 -17.34 3.63
CA LYS A 83 -0.38 -18.21 2.80
C LYS A 83 -0.94 -18.43 1.40
N ALA A 84 -2.26 -18.34 1.22
CA ALA A 84 -2.90 -18.42 -0.09
C ALA A 84 -2.58 -17.23 -1.01
N PHE A 85 -2.02 -16.15 -0.46
CA PHE A 85 -1.63 -14.95 -1.19
C PHE A 85 -0.10 -14.78 -1.17
N HIS A 86 0.63 -15.89 -1.28
CA HIS A 86 2.07 -15.91 -1.51
C HIS A 86 2.33 -16.44 -2.93
N PRO A 87 3.45 -16.05 -3.57
CA PRO A 87 3.84 -16.71 -4.82
C PRO A 87 4.13 -18.19 -4.55
N PRO A 88 3.92 -19.08 -5.53
CA PRO A 88 4.34 -20.47 -5.40
C PRO A 88 5.82 -20.55 -5.02
N THR A 89 6.14 -21.41 -4.06
CA THR A 89 7.53 -21.61 -3.58
C THR A 89 8.44 -22.15 -4.67
N ASP A 90 7.86 -22.94 -5.59
CA ASP A 90 8.55 -23.44 -6.78
C ASP A 90 8.50 -22.39 -7.91
N PRO A 91 9.66 -21.88 -8.37
CA PRO A 91 9.73 -20.92 -9.46
C PRO A 91 9.31 -21.48 -10.83
N SER A 92 9.24 -22.81 -11.00
CA SER A 92 8.75 -23.44 -12.23
C SER A 92 7.22 -23.42 -12.36
N VAL A 93 6.50 -23.05 -11.29
CA VAL A 93 5.05 -22.89 -11.34
C VAL A 93 4.71 -21.51 -11.92
N PRO A 94 3.91 -21.43 -13.01
CA PRO A 94 3.52 -20.16 -13.60
C PRO A 94 2.54 -19.39 -12.70
N MET A 95 2.51 -18.07 -12.86
CA MET A 95 1.57 -17.20 -12.14
C MET A 95 0.72 -16.40 -13.12
N THR A 96 -0.58 -16.28 -12.82
CA THR A 96 -1.48 -15.35 -13.49
C THR A 96 -2.05 -14.39 -12.45
N MET A 97 -1.84 -13.11 -12.64
CA MET A 97 -2.16 -12.07 -11.67
C MET A 97 -3.09 -11.04 -12.30
N PHE A 98 -4.04 -10.55 -11.52
CA PHE A 98 -5.02 -9.55 -11.95
C PHE A 98 -4.99 -8.40 -10.95
N ALA A 99 -4.70 -7.20 -11.45
CA ALA A 99 -4.51 -6.03 -10.62
C ALA A 99 -5.14 -4.79 -11.25
N ALA A 100 -5.61 -3.88 -10.42
CA ALA A 100 -6.03 -2.56 -10.86
C ALA A 100 -5.58 -1.49 -9.88
N GLY A 101 -5.06 -0.37 -10.40
CA GLY A 101 -4.51 0.71 -9.58
C GLY A 101 -3.53 0.22 -8.51
N ALA A 102 -3.66 0.70 -7.27
CA ALA A 102 -2.78 0.28 -6.17
C ALA A 102 -2.94 -1.20 -5.75
N GLY A 103 -3.94 -1.92 -6.27
CA GLY A 103 -4.01 -3.38 -6.15
C GLY A 103 -2.80 -4.09 -6.78
N MET A 104 -2.01 -3.37 -7.58
CA MET A 104 -0.71 -3.82 -8.11
C MET A 104 0.34 -4.11 -7.03
N ALA A 105 0.25 -3.46 -5.87
CA ALA A 105 1.30 -3.46 -4.84
C ALA A 105 1.94 -4.84 -4.59
N PRO A 106 1.21 -5.88 -4.15
CA PRO A 106 1.83 -7.17 -3.86
C PRO A 106 2.41 -7.86 -5.09
N PHE A 107 1.80 -7.66 -6.26
CA PHE A 107 2.25 -8.29 -7.51
C PHE A 107 3.55 -7.68 -8.03
N ARG A 108 3.82 -6.40 -7.76
CA ARG A 108 5.16 -5.82 -7.95
C ARG A 108 6.20 -6.62 -7.16
N GLY A 109 5.91 -6.92 -5.89
CA GLY A 109 6.79 -7.74 -5.04
C GLY A 109 7.00 -9.15 -5.61
N PHE A 110 5.94 -9.80 -6.11
CA PHE A 110 6.04 -11.14 -6.70
C PHE A 110 6.84 -11.14 -8.01
N MET A 111 6.65 -10.13 -8.86
CA MET A 111 7.42 -9.98 -10.09
C MET A 111 8.89 -9.68 -9.79
N GLN A 112 9.17 -8.82 -8.82
CA GLN A 112 10.53 -8.52 -8.37
C GLN A 112 11.25 -9.78 -7.85
N GLU A 113 10.56 -10.59 -7.04
CA GLU A 113 11.05 -11.89 -6.56
C GLU A 113 11.43 -12.81 -7.73
N ARG A 114 10.53 -12.99 -8.71
CA ARG A 114 10.77 -13.84 -9.89
C ARG A 114 11.87 -13.30 -10.79
N ALA A 115 11.95 -11.99 -10.98
CA ALA A 115 13.02 -11.34 -11.75
C ALA A 115 14.40 -11.59 -11.12
N ILE A 116 14.51 -11.45 -9.80
CA ILE A 116 15.77 -11.72 -9.06
C ILE A 116 16.15 -13.20 -9.16
N GLN A 117 15.19 -14.12 -8.99
CA GLN A 117 15.43 -15.56 -9.12
C GLN A 117 15.90 -15.93 -10.54
N LYS A 118 15.28 -15.36 -11.58
CA LYS A 118 15.69 -15.55 -12.98
C LYS A 118 17.09 -15.00 -13.23
N LYS A 119 17.40 -13.80 -12.72
CA LYS A 119 18.74 -13.19 -12.80
C LYS A 119 19.81 -14.02 -12.09
N ALA A 120 19.44 -14.74 -11.03
CA ALA A 120 20.30 -15.69 -10.32
C ALA A 120 20.45 -17.04 -11.05
N GLY A 121 19.91 -17.19 -12.26
CA GLY A 121 20.04 -18.41 -13.07
C GLY A 121 19.05 -19.52 -12.72
N ARG A 122 18.03 -19.25 -11.90
CA ARG A 122 16.97 -20.24 -11.64
C ARG A 122 16.04 -20.33 -12.84
N GLU A 123 15.54 -21.54 -13.09
CA GLU A 123 14.44 -21.72 -14.03
C GLU A 123 13.17 -21.10 -13.44
N VAL A 124 12.62 -20.10 -14.13
CA VAL A 124 11.44 -19.36 -13.70
C VAL A 124 10.38 -19.43 -14.80
N ALA A 125 9.23 -19.98 -14.46
CA ALA A 125 8.10 -20.04 -15.38
C ALA A 125 7.49 -18.67 -15.64
N LYS A 126 6.79 -18.59 -16.79
CA LYS A 126 6.13 -17.37 -17.23
C LYS A 126 5.14 -16.87 -16.18
N SER A 127 5.25 -15.59 -15.86
CA SER A 127 4.29 -14.87 -15.02
C SER A 127 3.55 -13.86 -15.89
N VAL A 128 2.22 -13.87 -15.83
CA VAL A 128 1.34 -12.99 -16.61
C VAL A 128 0.59 -12.06 -15.65
N LEU A 129 0.65 -10.77 -15.92
CA LEU A 129 0.00 -9.73 -15.12
C LEU A 129 -0.97 -8.95 -16.00
N PHE A 130 -2.26 -9.08 -15.70
CA PHE A 130 -3.31 -8.25 -16.27
C PHE A 130 -3.50 -7.02 -15.38
N PHE A 131 -3.14 -5.85 -15.90
CA PHE A 131 -3.25 -4.59 -15.18
C PHE A 131 -4.29 -3.65 -15.78
N GLY A 132 -5.18 -3.13 -14.93
CA GLY A 132 -6.16 -2.12 -15.27
C GLY A 132 -5.88 -0.76 -14.61
N CYS A 133 -5.91 0.32 -15.39
CA CYS A 133 -5.94 1.69 -14.87
C CYS A 133 -6.88 2.56 -15.72
N ARG A 134 -7.26 3.73 -15.18
CA ARG A 134 -8.16 4.66 -15.89
C ARG A 134 -7.43 5.42 -16.99
N ASN A 135 -6.33 6.08 -16.63
CA ASN A 135 -5.53 6.90 -17.54
C ASN A 135 -4.09 6.34 -17.58
N PRO A 136 -3.65 5.72 -18.69
CA PRO A 136 -2.31 5.16 -18.79
C PRO A 136 -1.18 6.19 -18.61
N GLY A 137 -1.37 7.44 -19.06
CA GLY A 137 -0.35 8.49 -18.91
C GLY A 137 -0.10 8.94 -17.47
N GLU A 138 -1.02 8.62 -16.54
CA GLU A 138 -0.97 9.09 -15.14
C GLU A 138 -0.90 7.95 -14.12
N ASN A 139 -1.54 6.82 -14.43
CA ASN A 139 -1.81 5.74 -13.48
C ASN A 139 -1.25 4.40 -13.93
N TYR A 140 -0.40 4.39 -14.96
CA TYR A 140 0.32 3.18 -15.34
C TYR A 140 1.54 3.02 -14.42
N LEU A 141 1.30 2.37 -13.28
CA LEU A 141 2.28 2.22 -12.21
C LEU A 141 3.38 1.22 -12.60
N TYR A 142 4.64 1.56 -12.30
CA TYR A 142 5.81 0.68 -12.39
C TYR A 142 6.14 0.13 -13.80
N VAL A 143 5.74 0.83 -14.87
CA VAL A 143 5.94 0.36 -16.25
C VAL A 143 7.40 0.05 -16.53
N ASP A 144 8.32 0.95 -16.20
CA ASP A 144 9.74 0.77 -16.53
C ASP A 144 10.33 -0.48 -15.87
N GLU A 145 10.04 -0.70 -14.59
CA GLU A 145 10.49 -1.88 -13.85
C GLU A 145 9.87 -3.17 -14.42
N LEU A 146 8.57 -3.14 -14.75
CA LEU A 146 7.86 -4.30 -15.29
C LEU A 146 8.28 -4.65 -16.72
N MET A 147 8.73 -3.67 -17.49
CA MET A 147 9.30 -3.90 -18.83
C MET A 147 10.73 -4.45 -18.76
N GLU A 148 11.46 -4.20 -17.67
CA GLU A 148 12.79 -4.75 -17.44
C GLU A 148 12.76 -6.24 -17.03
N TRP A 149 11.70 -6.68 -16.35
CA TRP A 149 11.57 -8.03 -15.74
C TRP A 149 10.95 -9.09 -16.67
#